data_AF-A0AA43BEA3-F1
#
_entry.id   AF-A0AA43BEA3-F1
#
_cell.length_a   1.000
_cell.length_b   1.000
_cell.length_c   1.000
_cell.angle_alpha   90.00
_cell.angle_beta   90.00
_cell.angle_gamma   90.00
#
_symmetry.space_group_name_H-M   'P 1'
#
loop_
_entity.id
_entity.type
_entity.pdbx_description
1 polymer ?
#
loop_
_entity_poly.entity_id
_entity_poly.type
_entity_poly.pdbx_seq_one_letter_code
_entity_poly.pdbx_strand_id
1 'polypeptide(L)'
;MQGMDHSKMDMRQTMNPTPANPYPPAEMEMHQKMMSATGSDATETWVRKMIEHHRGAIAMSRIVLRDTKDAQVRMMANKSITEQTREVGELQGWLRAHNKRAQ
;
A
#
# COMPACT_ATOMS: atom_id res chain seq x y z
N MET A 1 39.73 -10.70 1.79
CA MET A 1 38.28 -10.53 2.00
C MET A 1 37.70 -10.03 0.69
N GLN A 2 37.09 -10.94 -0.05
CA GLN A 2 36.69 -10.74 -1.44
C GLN A 2 35.41 -9.90 -1.49
N GLY A 3 35.37 -8.90 -2.37
CA GLY A 3 34.27 -7.96 -2.50
C GLY A 3 32.94 -8.67 -2.74
N MET A 4 31.96 -8.35 -1.90
CA MET A 4 30.57 -8.64 -2.21
C MET A 4 30.14 -7.72 -3.35
N ASP A 5 30.04 -8.31 -4.54
CA ASP A 5 29.40 -7.69 -5.71
C ASP A 5 27.89 -7.59 -5.45
N HIS A 6 27.42 -6.40 -5.07
CA HIS A 6 25.99 -6.13 -4.83
C HIS A 6 25.18 -5.97 -6.13
N SER A 7 25.79 -6.13 -7.30
CA SER A 7 25.16 -5.87 -8.61
C SER A 7 24.19 -6.95 -9.08
N LYS A 8 24.05 -8.05 -8.32
CA LYS A 8 23.26 -9.23 -8.70
C LYS A 8 22.39 -9.78 -7.59
N MET A 9 21.92 -8.94 -6.65
CA MET A 9 20.70 -9.32 -5.95
C MET A 9 19.60 -9.43 -7.01
N ASP A 10 19.28 -10.66 -7.39
CA ASP A 10 18.25 -10.97 -8.36
C ASP A 10 16.97 -10.27 -7.89
N MET A 11 16.53 -9.24 -8.62
CA MET A 11 15.29 -8.50 -8.33
C MET A 11 14.08 -9.44 -8.25
N ARG A 12 14.18 -10.68 -8.75
CA ARG A 12 13.16 -11.73 -8.57
C ARG A 12 13.16 -12.35 -7.18
N GLN A 13 14.32 -12.48 -6.52
CA GLN A 13 14.39 -13.01 -5.15
C GLN A 13 13.84 -12.03 -4.12
N THR A 14 13.97 -10.72 -4.35
CA THR A 14 13.43 -9.68 -3.46
C THR A 14 11.91 -9.50 -3.58
N MET A 15 11.28 -10.05 -4.62
CA MET A 15 9.83 -9.96 -4.88
C MET A 15 9.03 -11.16 -4.40
N ASN A 16 9.67 -12.28 -4.06
CA ASN A 16 8.97 -13.46 -3.56
C ASN A 16 8.68 -13.30 -2.06
N PRO A 17 7.41 -13.45 -1.62
CA PRO A 17 7.08 -13.37 -0.20
C PRO A 17 7.77 -14.50 0.58
N THR A 18 8.32 -14.16 1.74
CA THR A 18 8.91 -15.12 2.69
C THR A 18 8.24 -14.95 4.06
N PRO A 19 8.40 -15.90 5.01
CA PRO A 19 7.92 -15.69 6.38
C PRO A 19 8.51 -14.43 7.05
N ALA A 20 9.74 -14.04 6.70
CA ALA A 20 10.38 -12.83 7.23
C ALA A 20 9.95 -11.54 6.51
N ASN A 21 9.51 -11.64 5.25
CA ASN A 21 9.01 -10.52 4.46
C ASN A 21 7.79 -10.94 3.62
N PRO A 22 6.58 -10.97 4.20
CA PRO A 22 5.36 -11.35 3.50
C PRO A 22 4.70 -10.21 2.70
N TYR A 23 5.27 -9.00 2.75
CA TYR A 23 4.69 -7.77 2.18
C TYR A 23 4.84 -7.56 0.66
N PRO A 24 5.84 -8.12 -0.06
CA PRO A 24 6.06 -7.78 -1.47
C PRO A 24 4.83 -7.90 -2.38
N PRO A 25 3.95 -8.92 -2.24
CA PRO A 25 2.72 -8.97 -3.05
C PRO A 25 1.81 -7.75 -2.86
N ALA A 26 1.60 -7.29 -1.62
CA ALA A 26 0.77 -6.12 -1.32
C ALA A 26 1.44 -4.82 -1.79
N GLU A 27 2.75 -4.70 -1.63
CA GLU A 27 3.54 -3.55 -2.07
C GLU A 27 3.54 -3.43 -3.60
N MET A 28 3.71 -4.55 -4.31
CA MET A 28 3.66 -4.59 -5.77
C MET A 28 2.27 -4.25 -6.30
N GLU A 29 1.21 -4.78 -5.70
CA GLU A 29 -0.17 -4.44 -6.08
C GLU A 29 -0.44 -2.94 -5.88
N MET A 30 -0.07 -2.39 -4.72
CA MET A 30 -0.16 -0.96 -4.44
C MET A 30 0.61 -0.13 -5.48
N HIS A 31 1.86 -0.49 -5.74
CA HIS A 31 2.71 0.21 -6.71
C HIS A 31 2.08 0.21 -8.10
N GLN A 32 1.66 -0.95 -8.61
CA GLN A 32 1.03 -1.07 -9.92
C GLN A 32 -0.24 -0.22 -10.02
N LYS A 33 -1.11 -0.29 -9.01
CA LYS A 33 -2.36 0.49 -8.99
C LYS A 33 -2.09 1.98 -8.89
N MET A 34 -1.16 2.41 -8.03
CA MET A 34 -0.74 3.81 -7.94
C MET A 34 -0.17 4.33 -9.27
N MET A 35 0.64 3.55 -9.98
CA MET A 35 1.19 3.94 -11.27
C MET A 35 0.10 4.13 -12.33
N SER A 36 -0.93 3.28 -12.30
CA SER A 36 -2.10 3.39 -13.20
C SER A 36 -3.12 4.46 -12.79
N ALA A 37 -3.09 4.90 -11.52
CA ALA A 37 -4.02 5.88 -10.98
C ALA A 37 -3.63 7.31 -11.44
N THR A 38 -4.26 7.77 -12.52
CA THR A 38 -4.10 9.11 -13.08
C THR A 38 -5.45 9.81 -13.25
N GLY A 39 -5.45 11.14 -13.09
CA GLY A 39 -6.63 12.00 -13.24
C GLY A 39 -6.44 13.04 -14.35
N SER A 40 -7.40 13.95 -14.51
CA SER A 40 -7.30 15.05 -15.50
C SER A 40 -6.22 16.07 -15.18
N ASP A 41 -5.85 16.17 -13.91
CA ASP A 41 -4.88 17.14 -13.38
C ASP A 41 -4.14 16.54 -12.17
N ALA A 42 -3.23 17.34 -11.60
CA ALA A 42 -2.45 16.94 -10.43
C ALA A 42 -3.32 16.66 -9.20
N THR A 43 -4.43 17.39 -9.02
CA THR A 43 -5.32 17.24 -7.87
C THR A 43 -6.06 15.91 -7.93
N GLU A 44 -6.72 15.60 -9.05
CA GLU A 44 -7.39 14.31 -9.23
C GLU A 44 -6.38 13.16 -9.20
N THR A 45 -5.20 13.33 -9.79
CA THR A 45 -4.12 12.34 -9.74
C THR A 45 -3.68 12.06 -8.31
N TRP A 46 -3.51 13.08 -7.48
CA TRP A 46 -3.16 12.91 -6.07
C TRP A 46 -4.25 12.12 -5.32
N VAL A 47 -5.52 12.49 -5.50
CA VAL A 47 -6.66 11.79 -4.86
C VAL A 47 -6.68 10.31 -5.24
N ARG A 48 -6.57 10.00 -6.55
CA ARG A 48 -6.59 8.62 -7.05
C ARG A 48 -5.39 7.81 -6.55
N LYS A 49 -4.20 8.41 -6.50
CA LYS A 49 -3.00 7.74 -5.97
C LYS A 49 -3.09 7.49 -4.47
N MET A 50 -3.64 8.43 -3.70
CA MET A 50 -3.82 8.25 -2.26
C MET A 50 -4.83 7.16 -1.91
N ILE A 51 -5.89 7.00 -2.71
CA ILE A 51 -6.80 5.85 -2.56
C ILE A 51 -6.04 4.51 -2.66
N GLU A 52 -5.17 4.36 -3.66
CA GLU A 52 -4.42 3.11 -3.86
C GLU A 52 -3.30 2.91 -2.84
N HIS A 53 -2.62 3.99 -2.44
CA HIS A 53 -1.65 3.97 -1.35
C HIS A 53 -2.29 3.48 -0.05
N HIS A 54 -3.46 4.03 0.31
CA HIS A 54 -4.17 3.65 1.52
C HIS A 54 -4.67 2.20 1.48
N ARG A 55 -5.17 1.73 0.32
CA ARG A 55 -5.52 0.32 0.11
C ARG A 55 -4.32 -0.61 0.34
N GLY A 56 -3.14 -0.22 -0.13
CA GLY A 56 -1.88 -0.94 0.12
C GLY A 56 -1.53 -1.03 1.60
N ALA A 57 -1.57 0.10 2.32
CA ALA A 57 -1.27 0.12 3.75
C ALA A 57 -2.28 -0.68 4.59
N ILE A 58 -3.57 -0.69 4.21
CA ILE A 58 -4.59 -1.55 4.81
C ILE A 58 -4.24 -3.03 4.60
N ALA A 59 -3.82 -3.41 3.39
CA ALA A 59 -3.41 -4.77 3.09
C ALA A 59 -2.20 -5.20 3.94
N MET A 60 -1.16 -4.36 4.04
CA MET A 60 0.01 -4.61 4.88
C MET A 60 -0.36 -4.70 6.38
N SER A 61 -1.24 -3.83 6.85
CA SER A 61 -1.74 -3.87 8.24
C SER A 61 -2.49 -5.18 8.54
N ARG A 62 -3.25 -5.71 7.57
CA ARG A 62 -3.90 -7.02 7.70
C ARG A 62 -2.91 -8.18 7.68
N ILE A 63 -1.79 -8.06 6.97
CA ILE A 63 -0.73 -9.08 6.97
C ILE A 63 -0.11 -9.17 8.37
N VAL A 64 0.36 -8.06 8.95
CA VAL A 64 1.01 -8.08 10.27
C VAL A 64 0.09 -8.58 11.38
N LEU A 65 -1.23 -8.31 11.29
CA LEU A 65 -2.21 -8.76 12.28
C LEU A 65 -2.38 -10.28 12.38
N ARG A 66 -1.99 -11.03 11.34
CA ARG A 66 -2.04 -12.51 11.32
C ARG A 66 -0.99 -13.13 12.23
N ASP A 67 0.21 -12.54 12.26
CA ASP A 67 1.38 -13.18 12.84
C ASP A 67 1.89 -12.46 14.10
N THR A 68 1.61 -11.17 14.25
CA THR A 68 2.16 -10.40 15.38
C THR A 68 1.58 -10.83 16.73
N LYS A 69 2.47 -11.03 17.69
CA LYS A 69 2.14 -11.20 19.12
C LYS A 69 2.31 -9.91 19.91
N ASP A 70 2.86 -8.87 19.29
CA ASP A 70 3.08 -7.57 19.93
C ASP A 70 1.77 -6.78 19.98
N ALA A 71 1.33 -6.45 21.21
CA ALA A 71 0.07 -5.76 21.46
C ALA A 71 0.07 -4.31 20.92
N GLN A 72 1.21 -3.62 20.98
CA GLN A 72 1.35 -2.27 20.46
C GLN A 72 1.28 -2.28 18.93
N VAL A 73 1.97 -3.21 18.26
CA VAL A 73 1.88 -3.39 16.80
C VAL A 73 0.45 -3.73 16.37
N ARG A 74 -0.23 -4.62 17.11
CA ARG A 74 -1.64 -4.96 16.85
C ARG A 74 -2.56 -3.74 16.98
N MET A 75 -2.36 -2.91 18.00
CA MET A 75 -3.12 -1.67 18.18
C MET A 75 -2.87 -0.69 17.02
N MET A 76 -1.59 -0.47 16.67
CA MET A 76 -1.21 0.43 15.57
C MET A 76 -1.77 -0.05 14.22
N ALA A 77 -1.70 -1.34 13.91
CA ALA A 77 -2.24 -1.89 12.67
C ALA A 77 -3.77 -1.73 12.57
N ASN A 78 -4.51 -1.97 13.66
CA ASN A 78 -5.96 -1.73 13.67
C ASN A 78 -6.31 -0.25 13.53
N LYS A 79 -5.53 0.64 14.18
CA LYS A 79 -5.67 2.09 14.03
C LYS A 79 -5.45 2.50 12.56
N SER A 80 -4.35 2.05 11.93
CA SER A 80 -4.06 2.29 10.53
C SER A 80 -5.18 1.82 9.61
N ILE A 81 -5.74 0.63 9.84
CA ILE A 81 -6.89 0.13 9.05
C ILE A 81 -8.08 1.08 9.18
N THR A 82 -8.38 1.53 10.41
CA THR A 82 -9.56 2.37 10.68
C THR A 82 -9.42 3.75 10.02
N GLU A 83 -8.29 4.42 10.24
CA GLU A 83 -8.02 5.75 9.71
C GLU A 83 -7.95 5.72 8.18
N GLN A 84 -7.20 4.79 7.60
CA GLN A 84 -7.03 4.75 6.15
C GLN A 84 -8.29 4.26 5.41
N THR A 85 -9.13 3.44 6.04
CA THR A 85 -10.46 3.09 5.47
C THR A 85 -11.36 4.33 5.41
N ARG A 86 -11.33 5.16 6.47
CA ARG A 86 -12.06 6.43 6.50
C ARG A 86 -11.54 7.38 5.40
N GLU A 87 -10.24 7.55 5.30
CA GLU A 87 -9.60 8.43 4.29
C GLU A 87 -9.93 7.98 2.85
N VAL A 88 -9.93 6.67 2.57
CA VAL A 88 -10.42 6.13 1.28
C VAL A 88 -11.85 6.57 1.01
N GLY A 89 -12.74 6.50 2.01
CA GLY A 89 -14.13 6.93 1.88
C GLY A 89 -14.26 8.43 1.58
N GLU A 90 -13.46 9.27 2.24
CA GLU A 90 -13.42 10.73 2.05
C GLU A 90 -12.92 11.08 0.64
N LEU A 91 -11.83 10.46 0.19
CA LEU A 91 -11.26 10.67 -1.14
C LEU A 91 -12.20 10.18 -2.26
N GLN A 92 -12.86 9.03 -2.08
CA GLN A 92 -13.90 8.58 -3.00
C GLN A 92 -15.12 9.54 -2.99
N GLY A 93 -15.45 10.11 -1.84
CA GLY A 93 -16.48 11.14 -1.70
C GLY A 93 -16.14 12.39 -2.50
N TRP A 94 -14.88 12.84 -2.42
CA TRP A 94 -14.37 13.96 -3.20
C TRP A 94 -14.52 13.69 -4.70
N LEU A 95 -14.15 12.50 -5.20
CA LEU A 95 -14.33 12.13 -6.61
C LEU A 95 -15.80 12.26 -7.05
N ARG A 96 -16.73 11.69 -6.27
CA ARG A 96 -18.17 11.75 -6.58
C ARG A 96 -18.69 13.20 -6.60
N ALA A 97 -18.30 14.00 -5.62
CA ALA A 97 -18.71 15.41 -5.51
C ALA A 97 -18.23 16.27 -6.70
N HIS A 98 -17.17 15.85 -7.40
CA HIS A 98 -16.61 16.52 -8.57
C HIS A 98 -16.97 15.82 -9.90
N ASN A 99 -18.04 15.02 -9.91
CA ASN A 99 -18.51 14.26 -11.08
C ASN A 99 -17.44 13.33 -11.69
N LYS A 100 -16.48 12.87 -10.88
CA LYS A 100 -15.46 11.91 -11.28
C LYS A 100 -15.90 10.50 -10.91
N ARG A 101 -15.51 9.53 -11.74
CA ARG A 101 -15.73 8.10 -11.43
C ARG A 101 -14.97 7.73 -10.16
N ALA A 102 -15.71 7.19 -9.18
CA ALA A 102 -15.15 6.56 -8.00
C ALA A 102 -14.34 5.31 -8.38
N GLN A 103 -13.31 5.05 -7.58
CA GLN A 103 -12.29 4.01 -7.81
C GLN A 103 -12.41 2.88 -6.81
#